data_AF-A0A962MCS3-F1
#
_entry.id   AF-A0A962MCS3-F1
#
_cell.length_a   1.000
_cell.length_b   1.000
_cell.length_c   1.000
_cell.angle_alpha   90.00
_cell.angle_beta   90.00
_cell.angle_gamma   90.00
#
_symmetry.space_group_name_H-M   'P 1'
#
loop_
_entity.id
_entity.type
_entity.pdbx_description
1 polymer ?
#
loop_
_entity_poly.entity_id
_entity_poly.type
_entity_poly.pdbx_seq_one_letter_code
_entity_poly.pdbx_strand_id
1 'polypeptide(L)'
;MSGDYSRIRFDPRTDIASVWMQQGRVQLDSDWNEGMAALDRRLRAESVDTFGVQPVPGMTGVAVVSPQTPDAFKIEAAGGNMTIGRGRMYVDGLLAENHGGGAVEFDAVLAELRGQTALAYDQQPYFSAPPALPSGGPHLAYLEVWSRELTYLQRPEIVENAVGVDTTTRWQTVWQVRLLGNIGSVDCTTPDAQFPAWQ
;
A
#
# COMPACT_ATOMS: atom_id res chain seq x y z
N MET A 1 -13.70 5.51 9.86
CA MET A 1 -12.83 6.47 10.56
C MET A 1 -12.99 6.18 12.03
N SER A 2 -11.87 5.88 12.68
CA SER A 2 -11.81 5.59 14.12
C SER A 2 -11.37 6.81 14.93
N GLY A 3 -10.61 7.71 14.33
CA GLY A 3 -10.17 8.96 14.92
C GLY A 3 -11.13 10.12 14.63
N ASP A 4 -11.22 11.03 15.60
CA ASP A 4 -11.91 12.30 15.46
C ASP A 4 -10.94 13.35 14.91
N TYR A 5 -11.15 13.76 13.67
CA TYR A 5 -10.32 14.78 13.01
C TYR A 5 -11.03 16.12 12.95
N SER A 6 -10.29 17.20 13.20
CA SER A 6 -10.73 18.53 12.79
C SER A 6 -10.96 18.59 11.27
N ARG A 7 -11.77 19.56 10.84
CA ARG A 7 -12.16 19.73 9.43
C ARG A 7 -10.95 19.70 8.48
N ILE A 8 -10.92 18.71 7.58
CA ILE A 8 -9.97 18.63 6.47
C ILE A 8 -10.53 19.45 5.31
N ARG A 9 -9.80 20.49 4.88
CA ARG A 9 -10.24 21.41 3.80
C ARG A 9 -9.65 21.09 2.43
N PHE A 10 -8.75 20.11 2.37
CA PHE A 10 -8.05 19.73 1.16
C PHE A 10 -9.01 19.45 0.00
N ASP A 11 -8.83 20.17 -1.10
CA ASP A 11 -9.51 19.96 -2.36
C ASP A 11 -8.47 19.96 -3.48
N PRO A 12 -8.28 18.85 -4.22
CA PRO A 12 -7.30 18.80 -5.30
C PRO A 12 -7.58 19.78 -6.44
N ARG A 13 -8.77 20.41 -6.50
CA ARG A 13 -9.15 21.40 -7.54
C ARG A 13 -8.71 22.82 -7.22
N THR A 14 -8.24 23.09 -6.00
CA THR A 14 -7.83 24.44 -5.58
C THR A 14 -6.32 24.67 -5.70
N ASP A 15 -5.57 23.67 -6.19
CA ASP A 15 -4.13 23.76 -6.46
C ASP A 15 -3.27 24.22 -5.26
N ILE A 16 -3.74 23.97 -4.03
CA ILE A 16 -2.99 24.28 -2.82
C ILE A 16 -1.85 23.26 -2.69
N ALA A 17 -0.61 23.72 -2.87
CA ALA A 17 0.57 22.86 -2.88
C ALA A 17 1.14 22.55 -1.49
N SER A 18 0.95 23.44 -0.50
CA SER A 18 1.47 23.28 0.86
C SER A 18 0.82 24.26 1.85
N VAL A 19 0.92 23.95 3.14
CA VAL A 19 0.46 24.80 4.24
C VAL A 19 1.67 25.34 5.00
N TRP A 20 1.72 26.66 5.22
CA TRP A 20 2.86 27.33 5.85
C TRP A 20 2.45 27.99 7.17
N MET A 21 3.17 27.64 8.24
CA MET A 21 2.98 28.27 9.54
C MET A 21 3.48 29.71 9.51
N GLN A 22 2.66 30.62 10.03
CA GLN A 22 3.04 32.02 10.17
C GLN A 22 3.57 32.28 11.57
N GLN A 23 4.66 33.05 11.67
CA GLN A 23 5.26 33.41 12.94
C GLN A 23 4.25 34.08 13.87
N GLY A 24 4.21 33.64 15.14
CA GLY A 24 3.37 34.22 16.18
C GLY A 24 1.89 33.87 16.10
N ARG A 25 1.48 32.96 15.20
CA ARG A 25 0.09 32.48 15.11
C ARG A 25 -0.10 31.12 15.79
N VAL A 26 -1.35 30.86 16.19
CA VAL A 26 -1.77 29.56 16.75
C VAL A 26 -1.75 28.51 15.65
N GLN A 27 -1.22 27.33 15.97
CA GLN A 27 -1.25 26.17 15.06
C GLN A 27 -2.51 25.36 15.32
N LEU A 28 -3.14 24.90 14.24
CA LEU A 28 -4.28 23.99 14.28
C LEU A 28 -3.89 22.66 13.66
N ASP A 29 -4.41 21.57 14.21
CA ASP A 29 -4.29 20.22 13.64
C ASP A 29 -4.92 20.14 12.25
N SER A 30 -5.97 20.93 11.97
CA SER A 30 -6.57 21.02 10.64
C SER A 30 -5.57 21.46 9.56
N ASP A 31 -4.67 22.38 9.88
CA ASP A 31 -3.66 22.91 8.95
C ASP A 31 -2.61 21.85 8.64
N TRP A 32 -2.22 21.07 9.66
CA TRP A 32 -1.34 19.92 9.51
C TRP A 32 -1.99 18.82 8.64
N ASN A 33 -3.24 18.47 8.95
CA ASN A 33 -3.98 17.45 8.21
C ASN A 33 -4.20 17.82 6.74
N GLU A 34 -4.51 19.09 6.45
CA GLU A 34 -4.61 19.61 5.08
C GLU A 34 -3.27 19.52 4.34
N GLY A 35 -2.16 19.90 5.02
CA GLY A 35 -0.81 19.76 4.47
C GLY A 35 -0.43 18.30 4.14
N MET A 36 -0.79 17.35 5.00
CA MET A 36 -0.57 15.92 4.76
C MET A 36 -1.41 15.37 3.61
N ALA A 37 -2.68 15.78 3.50
CA ALA A 37 -3.53 15.38 2.38
C ALA A 37 -3.00 15.94 1.04
N ALA A 38 -2.52 17.18 1.02
CA ALA A 38 -1.90 17.79 -0.15
C ALA A 38 -0.61 17.06 -0.57
N LEU A 39 0.23 16.71 0.41
CA LEU A 39 1.47 15.98 0.15
C LEU A 39 1.20 14.57 -0.37
N ASP A 40 0.30 13.79 0.25
CA ASP A 40 -0.07 12.45 -0.20
C ASP A 40 -0.60 12.47 -1.64
N ARG A 41 -1.58 13.35 -1.94
CA ARG A 41 -2.14 13.46 -3.29
C ARG A 41 -1.07 13.86 -4.32
N ARG A 42 -0.10 14.70 -3.95
CA ARG A 42 1.00 15.09 -4.81
C ARG A 42 1.93 13.91 -5.10
N LEU A 43 2.37 13.19 -4.05
CA LEU A 43 3.24 12.02 -4.19
C LEU A 43 2.61 10.93 -5.06
N ARG A 44 1.29 10.69 -4.94
CA ARG A 44 0.58 9.71 -5.78
C ARG A 44 0.59 10.11 -7.26
N ALA A 45 0.28 11.37 -7.57
CA ALA A 45 0.32 11.85 -8.95
C ALA A 45 1.74 11.85 -9.52
N GLU A 46 2.71 12.40 -8.78
CA GLU A 46 4.11 12.38 -9.20
C GLU A 46 4.59 10.96 -9.48
N SER A 47 4.20 9.97 -8.66
CA SER A 47 4.54 8.56 -8.90
C SER A 47 3.95 8.05 -10.21
N VAL A 48 2.63 8.18 -10.42
CA VAL A 48 1.96 7.68 -11.63
C VAL A 48 2.50 8.37 -12.89
N ASP A 49 2.67 9.70 -12.84
CA ASP A 49 3.14 10.50 -13.97
C ASP A 49 4.61 10.19 -14.31
N THR A 50 5.48 10.03 -13.30
CA THR A 50 6.91 9.74 -13.50
C THR A 50 7.14 8.35 -14.07
N PHE A 51 6.39 7.35 -13.60
CA PHE A 51 6.49 5.99 -14.14
C PHE A 51 5.78 5.84 -15.49
N GLY A 52 5.01 6.84 -15.93
CA GLY A 52 4.35 6.86 -17.24
C GLY A 52 3.26 5.81 -17.40
N VAL A 53 2.70 5.32 -16.29
CA VAL A 53 1.66 4.28 -16.31
C VAL A 53 0.35 4.90 -16.75
N GLN A 54 -0.36 4.23 -17.66
CA GLN A 54 -1.64 4.70 -18.18
C GLN A 54 -2.73 3.68 -17.89
N PRO A 55 -3.97 4.12 -17.61
CA PRO A 55 -5.11 3.22 -17.51
C PRO A 55 -5.27 2.40 -18.80
N VAL A 56 -5.54 1.11 -18.65
CA VAL A 56 -5.86 0.23 -19.78
C VAL A 56 -7.39 0.22 -19.96
N PRO A 57 -7.91 0.44 -21.18
CA PRO A 57 -9.35 0.39 -21.41
C PRO A 57 -9.99 -0.91 -20.92
N GLY A 58 -10.94 -0.79 -20.00
CA GLY A 58 -11.65 -1.94 -19.41
C GLY A 58 -11.00 -2.55 -18.17
N MET A 59 -9.87 -2.02 -17.69
CA MET A 59 -9.26 -2.39 -16.41
C MET A 59 -9.27 -1.19 -15.46
N THR A 60 -9.59 -1.45 -14.20
CA THR A 60 -9.62 -0.43 -13.16
C THR A 60 -8.23 -0.22 -12.57
N GLY A 61 -7.85 1.06 -12.44
CA GLY A 61 -6.61 1.45 -11.78
C GLY A 61 -5.36 1.32 -12.64
N VAL A 62 -4.22 1.60 -12.03
CA VAL A 62 -2.88 1.52 -12.62
C VAL A 62 -1.92 0.91 -11.62
N ALA A 63 -0.97 0.12 -12.11
CA ALA A 63 0.08 -0.41 -11.24
C ALA A 63 1.44 -0.48 -11.95
N VAL A 64 2.50 -0.28 -11.17
CA VAL A 64 3.88 -0.38 -11.68
C VAL A 64 4.84 -0.88 -10.62
N VAL A 65 5.74 -1.76 -11.04
CA VAL A 65 6.83 -2.27 -10.23
C VAL A 65 8.01 -1.30 -10.31
N SER A 66 8.64 -1.02 -9.16
CA SER A 66 9.83 -0.18 -9.12
C SER A 66 10.95 -0.76 -9.98
N PRO A 67 11.60 0.02 -10.86
CA PRO A 67 12.75 -0.45 -11.64
C PRO A 67 13.94 -0.92 -10.79
N GLN A 68 14.04 -0.46 -9.53
CA GLN A 68 15.07 -0.89 -8.59
C GLN A 68 14.80 -2.29 -8.00
N THR A 69 13.56 -2.78 -8.09
CA THR A 69 13.14 -4.09 -7.58
C THR A 69 12.22 -4.77 -8.60
N PRO A 70 12.74 -5.22 -9.75
CA PRO A 70 11.93 -5.72 -10.86
C PRO A 70 11.13 -6.99 -10.53
N ASP A 71 11.56 -7.77 -9.53
CA ASP A 71 10.84 -8.95 -9.04
C ASP A 71 9.87 -8.62 -7.88
N ALA A 72 9.59 -7.36 -7.59
CA ALA A 72 8.66 -7.02 -6.51
C ALA A 72 7.27 -7.59 -6.75
N PHE A 73 6.71 -8.25 -5.73
CA PHE A 73 5.42 -8.94 -5.77
C PHE A 73 5.30 -10.04 -6.83
N LYS A 74 6.41 -10.46 -7.44
CA LYS A 74 6.44 -11.61 -8.34
C LYS A 74 6.01 -12.86 -7.57
N ILE A 75 5.04 -13.58 -8.13
CA ILE A 75 4.50 -14.80 -7.53
C ILE A 75 5.24 -16.00 -8.10
N GLU A 76 5.87 -16.78 -7.21
CA GLU A 76 6.49 -18.05 -7.57
C GLU A 76 5.80 -19.17 -6.77
N ALA A 77 5.28 -20.17 -7.47
CA ALA A 77 4.59 -21.31 -6.88
C ALA A 77 5.32 -22.61 -7.23
N ALA A 78 5.79 -23.34 -6.23
CA ALA A 78 6.53 -24.59 -6.40
C ALA A 78 6.27 -25.55 -5.23
N GLY A 79 6.00 -26.83 -5.55
CA GLY A 79 5.89 -27.88 -4.53
C GLY A 79 4.80 -27.65 -3.48
N GLY A 80 3.70 -26.98 -3.83
CA GLY A 80 2.63 -26.63 -2.90
C GLY A 80 2.92 -25.42 -2.00
N ASN A 81 4.03 -24.72 -2.23
CA ASN A 81 4.37 -23.46 -1.57
C ASN A 81 4.24 -22.30 -2.56
N MET A 82 3.99 -21.11 -2.05
CA MET A 82 3.96 -19.88 -2.83
C MET A 82 4.78 -18.79 -2.13
N THR A 83 5.63 -18.11 -2.89
CA THR A 83 6.43 -16.98 -2.42
C THR A 83 6.08 -15.72 -3.20
N ILE A 84 6.29 -14.58 -2.54
CA ILE A 84 6.02 -13.24 -3.02
C ILE A 84 7.34 -12.49 -3.04
N GLY A 85 7.78 -12.08 -4.23
CA GLY A 85 9.02 -11.34 -4.41
C GLY A 85 9.06 -10.04 -3.60
N ARG A 86 10.22 -9.74 -3.02
CA ARG A 86 10.43 -8.53 -2.22
C ARG A 86 10.55 -7.29 -3.09
N GLY A 87 10.22 -6.13 -2.54
CA GLY A 87 10.40 -4.84 -3.18
C GLY A 87 9.15 -3.98 -3.19
N ARG A 88 9.11 -3.04 -4.13
CA ARG A 88 8.11 -1.97 -4.16
C ARG A 88 7.27 -2.01 -5.43
N MET A 89 5.96 -1.85 -5.24
CA MET A 89 4.98 -1.69 -6.31
C MET A 89 4.07 -0.51 -5.97
N TYR A 90 3.76 0.32 -6.95
CA TYR A 90 2.86 1.46 -6.81
C TYR A 90 1.53 1.10 -7.45
N VAL A 91 0.45 1.07 -6.67
CA VAL A 91 -0.91 0.78 -7.13
C VAL A 91 -1.76 2.03 -6.94
N ASP A 92 -2.23 2.64 -8.03
CA ASP A 92 -2.90 3.95 -8.04
C ASP A 92 -2.08 5.05 -7.32
N GLY A 93 -0.75 4.93 -7.39
CA GLY A 93 0.20 5.79 -6.68
C GLY A 93 0.44 5.44 -5.20
N LEU A 94 -0.31 4.49 -4.62
CA LEU A 94 -0.03 3.95 -3.28
C LEU A 94 1.21 3.07 -3.32
N LEU A 95 2.20 3.39 -2.50
CA LEU A 95 3.41 2.56 -2.33
C LEU A 95 3.10 1.32 -1.48
N ALA A 96 3.01 0.16 -2.12
CA ALA A 96 3.05 -1.14 -1.47
C ALA A 96 4.50 -1.63 -1.37
N GLU A 97 4.91 -1.98 -0.15
CA GLU A 97 6.30 -2.35 0.12
C GLU A 97 6.38 -3.70 0.84
N ASN A 98 6.95 -4.67 0.15
CA ASN A 98 7.27 -5.99 0.69
C ASN A 98 8.75 -6.01 1.08
N HIS A 99 9.03 -5.86 2.38
CA HIS A 99 10.39 -5.88 2.91
C HIS A 99 11.06 -7.27 2.84
N GLY A 100 10.37 -8.33 2.38
CA GLY A 100 10.95 -9.66 2.21
C GLY A 100 11.13 -10.44 3.52
N GLY A 101 11.74 -11.61 3.41
CA GLY A 101 12.00 -12.52 4.53
C GLY A 101 13.47 -12.91 4.67
N GLY A 102 13.74 -13.93 5.49
CA GLY A 102 15.08 -14.48 5.69
C GLY A 102 16.01 -13.57 6.51
N ALA A 103 17.31 -13.62 6.21
CA ALA A 103 18.29 -12.78 6.89
C ALA A 103 18.08 -11.31 6.53
N VAL A 104 18.25 -10.43 7.52
CA VAL A 104 18.07 -8.99 7.36
C VAL A 104 19.35 -8.35 6.84
N GLU A 105 19.22 -7.38 5.94
CA GLU A 105 20.27 -6.50 5.42
C GLU A 105 19.85 -5.03 5.52
N PHE A 106 20.82 -4.12 5.52
CA PHE A 106 20.56 -2.68 5.49
C PHE A 106 20.58 -2.16 4.05
N ASP A 107 19.52 -1.49 3.63
CA ASP A 107 19.46 -0.74 2.38
C ASP A 107 19.92 0.70 2.61
N ALA A 108 21.09 1.05 2.07
CA ALA A 108 21.65 2.39 2.20
C ALA A 108 20.88 3.47 1.43
N VAL A 109 20.10 3.11 0.39
CA VAL A 109 19.36 4.09 -0.43
C VAL A 109 18.16 4.63 0.35
N LEU A 110 17.43 3.75 1.03
CA LEU A 110 16.24 4.10 1.81
C LEU A 110 16.53 4.20 3.32
N ALA A 111 17.74 3.89 3.74
CA ALA A 111 18.18 3.84 5.13
C ALA A 111 17.29 2.94 6.01
N GLU A 112 16.97 1.75 5.52
CA GLU A 112 16.08 0.80 6.18
C GLU A 112 16.66 -0.61 6.30
N LEU A 113 16.02 -1.45 7.15
CA LEU A 113 16.31 -2.87 7.23
C LEU A 113 15.29 -3.65 6.39
N ARG A 114 15.77 -4.61 5.59
CA ARG A 114 14.92 -5.49 4.78
C ARG A 114 15.43 -6.93 4.77
N GLY A 115 14.53 -7.88 4.54
CA GLY A 115 14.87 -9.29 4.32
C GLY A 115 15.51 -9.53 2.95
N GLN A 116 16.46 -10.45 2.90
CA GLN A 116 17.21 -10.81 1.69
C GLN A 116 16.41 -11.65 0.67
N THR A 117 15.36 -12.36 1.12
CA THR A 117 14.63 -13.32 0.27
C THR A 117 13.19 -12.92 0.02
N ALA A 118 12.54 -13.60 -0.94
CA ALA A 118 11.10 -13.55 -1.10
C ALA A 118 10.37 -13.94 0.21
N LEU A 119 9.16 -13.42 0.37
CA LEU A 119 8.31 -13.67 1.53
C LEU A 119 7.38 -14.85 1.23
N ALA A 120 7.22 -15.79 2.17
CA ALA A 120 6.22 -16.85 2.01
C ALA A 120 4.80 -16.26 2.09
N TYR A 121 3.86 -16.83 1.33
CA TYR A 121 2.47 -16.34 1.24
C TYR A 121 1.75 -16.28 2.59
N ASP A 122 2.03 -17.21 3.50
CA ASP A 122 1.46 -17.29 4.84
C ASP A 122 2.12 -16.34 5.85
N GLN A 123 3.23 -15.69 5.47
CA GLN A 123 4.00 -14.77 6.30
C GLN A 123 3.75 -13.29 5.96
N GLN A 124 2.68 -12.99 5.20
CA GLN A 124 2.32 -11.63 4.85
C GLN A 124 2.02 -10.78 6.10
N PRO A 125 2.66 -9.61 6.27
CA PRO A 125 2.61 -8.84 7.52
C PRO A 125 1.22 -8.31 7.85
N TYR A 126 0.37 -8.13 6.83
CA TYR A 126 -0.96 -7.56 6.98
C TYR A 126 -2.07 -8.55 6.68
N PHE A 127 -1.76 -9.84 6.51
CA PHE A 127 -2.72 -10.91 6.31
C PHE A 127 -2.43 -12.06 7.27
N SER A 128 -2.79 -11.90 8.55
CA SER A 128 -2.37 -12.81 9.62
C SER A 128 -2.94 -14.23 9.55
N ALA A 129 -3.98 -14.45 8.74
CA ALA A 129 -4.57 -15.77 8.51
C ALA A 129 -5.03 -15.88 7.04
N PRO A 130 -4.10 -16.00 6.10
CA PRO A 130 -4.46 -16.11 4.70
C PRO A 130 -5.09 -17.49 4.43
N PRO A 131 -6.08 -17.59 3.51
CA PRO A 131 -6.66 -18.86 3.11
C PRO A 131 -5.61 -19.85 2.62
N ALA A 132 -5.86 -21.15 2.77
CA ALA A 132 -4.97 -22.16 2.22
C ALA A 132 -4.82 -21.99 0.69
N LEU A 133 -3.63 -22.32 0.17
CA LEU A 133 -3.39 -22.27 -1.27
C LEU A 133 -4.39 -23.21 -1.98
N PRO A 134 -5.09 -22.72 -3.02
CA PRO A 134 -6.07 -23.52 -3.74
C PRO A 134 -5.39 -24.66 -4.51
N SER A 135 -6.13 -25.76 -4.71
CA SER A 135 -5.65 -26.93 -5.44
C SER A 135 -6.36 -27.07 -6.78
N GLY A 136 -5.55 -27.26 -7.84
CA GLY A 136 -6.03 -27.55 -9.19
C GLY A 136 -6.64 -26.36 -9.93
N GLY A 137 -6.56 -26.38 -11.26
CA GLY A 137 -7.08 -25.32 -12.12
C GLY A 137 -6.22 -24.05 -12.12
N PRO A 138 -6.50 -23.12 -13.04
CA PRO A 138 -5.86 -21.81 -13.03
C PRO A 138 -6.45 -20.93 -11.93
N HIS A 139 -5.57 -20.14 -11.31
CA HIS A 139 -5.88 -19.21 -10.24
C HIS A 139 -5.33 -17.84 -10.58
N LEU A 140 -6.05 -16.79 -10.21
CA LEU A 140 -5.58 -15.42 -10.34
C LEU A 140 -4.98 -14.99 -9.00
N ALA A 141 -3.70 -14.65 -8.99
CA ALA A 141 -3.08 -13.93 -7.89
C ALA A 141 -3.20 -12.44 -8.16
N TYR A 142 -3.72 -11.68 -7.19
CA TYR A 142 -3.85 -10.24 -7.29
C TYR A 142 -3.36 -9.57 -6.01
N LEU A 143 -2.91 -8.32 -6.16
CA LEU A 143 -2.44 -7.49 -5.07
C LEU A 143 -3.52 -6.48 -4.72
N GLU A 144 -4.06 -6.58 -3.51
CA GLU A 144 -4.96 -5.59 -2.94
C GLU A 144 -4.12 -4.59 -2.13
N VAL A 145 -4.23 -3.30 -2.44
CA VAL A 145 -3.50 -2.23 -1.75
C VAL A 145 -4.48 -1.15 -1.32
N TRP A 146 -4.44 -0.76 -0.04
CA TRP A 146 -5.30 0.29 0.50
C TRP A 146 -4.65 0.97 1.69
N SER A 147 -5.20 2.10 2.12
CA SER A 147 -4.79 2.77 3.34
C SER A 147 -5.72 2.40 4.49
N ARG A 148 -5.15 2.06 5.65
CA ARG A 148 -5.91 1.91 6.90
C ARG A 148 -5.43 2.90 7.95
N GLU A 149 -6.34 3.24 8.83
CA GLU A 149 -6.06 4.04 10.02
C GLU A 149 -5.60 3.13 11.17
N LEU A 150 -4.58 3.56 11.91
CA LEU A 150 -4.08 2.93 13.11
C LEU A 150 -4.26 3.89 14.29
N THR A 151 -4.90 3.40 15.35
CA THR A 151 -5.05 4.09 16.64
C THR A 151 -4.24 3.40 17.72
N TYR A 152 -4.21 3.98 18.92
CA TYR A 152 -3.56 3.37 20.08
C TYR A 152 -4.13 1.98 20.44
N LEU A 153 -5.38 1.66 20.06
CA LEU A 153 -5.98 0.34 20.31
C LEU A 153 -5.28 -0.76 19.52
N GLN A 154 -4.82 -0.47 18.30
CA GLN A 154 -4.07 -1.42 17.47
C GLN A 154 -2.56 -1.34 17.72
N ARG A 155 -2.04 -0.16 18.06
CA ARG A 155 -0.62 0.10 18.28
C ARG A 155 -0.44 0.98 19.52
N PRO A 156 -0.40 0.38 20.73
CA PRO A 156 -0.31 1.12 21.99
C PRO A 156 0.90 2.07 22.08
N GLU A 157 1.97 1.77 21.36
CA GLU A 157 3.18 2.59 21.27
C GLU A 157 3.00 3.93 20.53
N ILE A 158 1.85 4.15 19.88
CA ILE A 158 1.52 5.46 19.28
C ILE A 158 1.31 6.52 20.36
N VAL A 159 0.91 6.11 21.57
CA VAL A 159 0.77 7.03 22.71
C VAL A 159 2.13 7.63 23.04
N GLU A 160 2.19 8.96 23.10
CA GLU A 160 3.43 9.67 23.42
C GLU A 160 3.83 9.34 24.86
N ASN A 161 4.92 8.59 25.04
CA ASN A 161 5.34 8.07 26.33
C ASN A 161 5.65 9.19 27.35
N ALA A 162 6.12 10.36 26.88
CA ALA A 162 6.46 11.47 27.77
C ALA A 162 5.24 12.10 28.45
N VAL A 163 4.06 12.10 27.81
CA VAL A 163 2.84 12.73 28.33
C VAL A 163 1.68 11.74 28.56
N GLY A 164 1.78 10.51 28.05
CA GLY A 164 0.81 9.44 28.28
C GLY A 164 -0.57 9.66 27.66
N VAL A 165 -0.68 10.54 26.65
CA VAL A 165 -1.94 10.89 26.00
C VAL A 165 -1.95 10.46 24.54
N ASP A 166 -3.13 10.06 24.07
CA ASP A 166 -3.37 9.87 22.64
C ASP A 166 -3.44 11.24 21.96
N THR A 167 -2.61 11.45 20.95
CA THR A 167 -2.46 12.74 20.27
C THR A 167 -2.79 12.66 18.79
N THR A 168 -2.58 11.51 18.16
CA THR A 168 -2.51 11.39 16.71
C THR A 168 -2.71 9.93 16.32
N THR A 169 -3.34 9.69 15.16
CA THR A 169 -3.44 8.37 14.52
C THR A 169 -2.38 8.22 13.42
N ARG A 170 -2.19 7.03 12.85
CA ARG A 170 -1.30 6.83 11.69
C ARG A 170 -2.07 6.25 10.51
N TRP A 171 -1.76 6.72 9.31
CA TRP A 171 -2.19 6.07 8.08
C TRP A 171 -1.11 5.07 7.66
N GLN A 172 -1.52 3.82 7.48
CA GLN A 172 -0.66 2.74 7.01
C GLN A 172 -1.14 2.26 5.65
N THR A 173 -0.24 2.23 4.67
CA THR A 173 -0.49 1.50 3.42
C THR A 173 -0.38 0.01 3.71
N VAL A 174 -1.46 -0.70 3.42
CA VAL A 174 -1.60 -2.14 3.58
C VAL A 174 -1.60 -2.76 2.21
N TRP A 175 -0.95 -3.92 2.12
CA TRP A 175 -0.98 -4.76 0.95
C TRP A 175 -1.31 -6.20 1.33
N GLN A 176 -2.03 -6.90 0.46
CA GLN A 176 -2.27 -8.33 0.56
C GLN A 176 -2.26 -8.95 -0.83
N VAL A 177 -1.46 -10.00 -1.01
CA VAL A 177 -1.63 -10.92 -2.12
C VAL A 177 -2.77 -11.86 -1.78
N ARG A 178 -3.78 -11.88 -2.65
CA ARG A 178 -4.94 -12.75 -2.54
C ARG A 178 -5.06 -13.63 -3.77
N LEU A 179 -5.76 -14.74 -3.60
CA LEU A 179 -5.96 -15.73 -4.64
C LEU A 179 -7.44 -15.87 -4.94
N LEU A 180 -7.79 -15.78 -6.22
CA LEU A 180 -9.11 -16.11 -6.71
C LEU A 180 -9.04 -17.45 -7.45
N GLY A 181 -9.79 -18.42 -6.95
CA GLY A 181 -9.78 -19.79 -7.44
C GLY A 181 -10.56 -19.98 -8.74
N ASN A 182 -10.21 -21.02 -9.50
CA ASN A 182 -11.00 -21.57 -10.62
C ASN A 182 -11.47 -20.53 -11.65
N ILE A 183 -10.54 -19.72 -12.18
CA ILE A 183 -10.86 -18.60 -13.07
C ILE A 183 -11.13 -19.00 -14.54
N GLY A 184 -11.11 -20.29 -14.86
CA GLY A 184 -11.29 -20.77 -16.23
C GLY A 184 -10.18 -20.28 -17.16
N SER A 185 -10.52 -19.56 -18.22
CA SER A 185 -9.56 -19.04 -19.21
C SER A 185 -9.24 -17.54 -19.04
N VAL A 186 -9.64 -16.93 -17.92
CA VAL A 186 -9.35 -15.52 -17.63
C VAL A 186 -7.85 -15.36 -17.35
N ASP A 187 -7.26 -14.29 -17.84
CA ASP A 187 -5.88 -13.90 -17.54
C ASP A 187 -5.81 -12.41 -17.16
N CYS A 188 -4.59 -11.92 -16.91
CA CYS A 188 -4.36 -10.52 -16.50
C CYS A 188 -4.67 -9.49 -17.60
N THR A 189 -5.05 -9.93 -18.80
CA THR A 189 -5.44 -9.04 -19.92
C THR A 189 -6.95 -8.96 -20.12
N THR A 190 -7.73 -9.80 -19.44
CA THR A 190 -9.19 -9.79 -19.50
C THR A 190 -9.76 -8.54 -18.83
N PRO A 191 -10.66 -7.78 -19.52
CA PRO A 191 -11.33 -6.64 -18.90
C PRO A 191 -12.19 -7.01 -17.69
N ASP A 192 -12.20 -6.15 -16.67
CA ASP A 192 -12.88 -6.37 -15.38
C ASP A 192 -14.36 -6.73 -15.54
N ALA A 193 -15.06 -6.04 -16.45
CA ALA A 193 -16.48 -6.26 -16.70
C ALA A 193 -16.81 -7.64 -17.29
N GLN A 194 -15.81 -8.33 -17.86
CA GLN A 194 -15.96 -9.69 -18.41
C GLN A 194 -15.65 -10.77 -17.38
N PHE A 195 -15.28 -10.38 -16.16
CA PHE A 195 -14.97 -11.30 -15.08
C PHE A 195 -15.85 -11.01 -13.85
N PRO A 196 -17.06 -11.60 -13.78
CA PRO A 196 -18.02 -11.30 -12.70
C PRO A 196 -17.53 -11.58 -11.29
N ALA A 197 -16.56 -12.49 -11.11
CA ALA A 197 -15.96 -12.78 -9.82
C ALA A 197 -14.99 -11.67 -9.31
N TRP A 198 -14.74 -10.65 -10.14
CA TRP A 198 -13.93 -9.47 -9.83
C TRP A 198 -14.73 -8.30 -9.26
N GLN A 199 -16.06 -8.31 -9.45
CA GLN A 199 -16.97 -7.28 -8.94
C GLN A 199 -17.42 -7.58 -7.50
#